data_AF-A0A942BE10-F1
#
_entry.id   AF-A0A942BE10-F1
#
_cell.length_a   1.000
_cell.length_b   1.000
_cell.length_c   1.000
_cell.angle_alpha   90.00
_cell.angle_beta   90.00
_cell.angle_gamma   90.00
#
_symmetry.space_group_name_H-M   'P 1'
#
loop_
_entity.id
_entity.type
_entity.pdbx_description
1 polymer ?
#
loop_
_entity_poly.entity_id
_entity_poly.type
_entity_poly.pdbx_seq_one_letter_code
_entity_poly.pdbx_strand_id
1 'polypeptide(L)' 'TERLEARKAIEKAKGLLMREQGVDEAEAYRRIQQQSMNARKSMKEIADAILLAHGV' A
#
# COMPACT_ATOMS: atom_id res chain seq x y z
N THR A 1 -11.93 10.97 -10.19
CA THR A 1 -10.68 10.65 -10.91
C THR A 1 -9.55 10.31 -9.96
N GLU A 2 -9.21 11.12 -8.95
CA GLU A 2 -8.07 10.80 -8.04
C GLU A 2 -8.35 9.71 -6.99
N ARG A 3 -9.57 9.63 -6.45
CA ARG A 3 -9.95 8.59 -5.47
C ARG A 3 -9.88 7.17 -6.03
N LEU A 4 -10.16 7.01 -7.33
CA LEU A 4 -10.13 5.72 -8.01
C LEU A 4 -8.68 5.23 -8.18
N GLU A 5 -7.77 6.14 -8.54
CA GLU A 5 -6.35 5.86 -8.67
C GLU A 5 -5.72 5.52 -7.30
N ALA A 6 -6.09 6.25 -6.25
CA ALA A 6 -5.67 5.92 -4.88
C ALA A 6 -6.11 4.51 -4.47
N ARG A 7 -7.36 4.13 -4.77
CA ARG A 7 -7.86 2.79 -4.47
C ARG A 7 -7.09 1.71 -5.22
N LYS A 8 -6.85 1.90 -6.53
CA LYS A 8 -6.06 0.94 -7.33
C LYS A 8 -4.64 0.77 -6.79
N ALA A 9 -3.96 1.86 -6.45
CA ALA A 9 -2.61 1.81 -5.88
C ALA A 9 -2.60 1.01 -4.57
N ILE A 10 -3.53 1.29 -3.66
CA ILE A 10 -3.66 0.58 -2.38
C ILE A 10 -3.94 -0.91 -2.58
N GLU A 11 -4.86 -1.28 -3.48
CA GLU A 11 -5.14 -2.69 -3.77
C GLU A 11 -3.92 -3.43 -4.32
N LYS A 12 -3.17 -2.80 -5.24
CA LYS A 12 -1.92 -3.39 -5.77
C LYS A 12 -0.86 -3.55 -4.68
N ALA A 13 -0.66 -2.52 -3.86
CA ALA A 13 0.30 -2.56 -2.77
C ALA A 13 -0.06 -3.64 -1.74
N LYS A 14 -1.35 -3.80 -1.41
CA LYS A 14 -1.82 -4.92 -0.57
C LYS A 14 -1.48 -6.26 -1.19
N GLY A 15 -1.82 -6.48 -2.46
CA GLY A 15 -1.54 -7.75 -3.15
C GLY A 15 -0.05 -8.09 -3.19
N LEU A 16 0.80 -7.09 -3.36
CA LEU A 16 2.26 -7.25 -3.28
C LEU A 16 2.71 -7.63 -1.86
N LEU A 17 2.24 -6.91 -0.83
CA LEU A 17 2.55 -7.24 0.57
C LEU A 17 2.08 -8.65 0.95
N MET A 18 0.89 -9.05 0.50
CA MET A 18 0.37 -10.40 0.71
C MET A 18 1.27 -11.46 0.06
N ARG A 19 1.78 -11.22 -1.15
CA ARG A 19 2.67 -12.15 -1.87
C ARG A 19 4.08 -12.21 -1.28
N GLU A 20 4.67 -11.06 -0.96
CA GLU A 20 6.05 -10.95 -0.47
C GLU A 20 6.16 -11.37 1.00
N GLN A 21 5.18 -11.01 1.82
CA GLN A 21 5.24 -11.18 3.27
C GLN A 21 4.30 -12.27 3.79
N GLY A 22 3.51 -12.90 2.92
CA GLY A 22 2.59 -13.98 3.29
C GLY A 22 1.48 -13.53 4.24
N VAL A 23 1.17 -12.23 4.29
CA VAL A 23 0.16 -11.65 5.18
C VAL A 23 -1.23 -11.67 4.56
N ASP A 24 -2.26 -11.60 5.40
CA ASP A 24 -3.63 -11.41 4.93
C ASP A 24 -3.90 -9.96 4.49
N GLU A 25 -5.06 -9.75 3.87
CA GLU A 25 -5.43 -8.44 3.33
C GLU A 25 -5.58 -7.37 4.43
N ALA A 26 -6.11 -7.74 5.60
CA ALA A 26 -6.33 -6.82 6.71
C ALA A 26 -5.01 -6.35 7.29
N GLU A 27 -4.05 -7.25 7.41
CA GLU A 27 -2.69 -7.00 7.88
C GLU A 27 -1.89 -6.17 6.86
N ALA A 28 -2.01 -6.50 5.57
CA ALA A 28 -1.42 -5.67 4.51
C ALA A 28 -1.95 -4.23 4.55
N TYR A 29 -3.27 -4.05 4.72
CA TYR A 29 -3.88 -2.74 4.85
C TYR A 29 -3.39 -1.99 6.10
N ARG A 30 -3.34 -2.68 7.26
CA ARG A 30 -2.81 -2.11 8.51
C ARG A 30 -1.37 -1.64 8.36
N ARG A 31 -0.52 -2.38 7.64
CA ARG A 31 0.87 -1.99 7.39
C ARG A 31 0.97 -0.71 6.58
N ILE A 32 0.20 -0.59 5.50
CA ILE A 32 0.13 0.64 4.70
C ILE A 32 -0.35 1.81 5.58
N GLN A 33 -1.36 1.58 6.41
CA GLN A 33 -1.90 2.58 7.34
C GLN A 33 -0.86 3.02 8.38
N GLN A 34 -0.16 2.09 9.01
CA GLN A 34 0.87 2.39 10.00
C GLN A 34 2.02 3.18 9.36
N GLN A 35 2.46 2.79 8.16
CA GLN A 35 3.49 3.52 7.42
C GLN A 35 3.02 4.92 7.03
N SER A 36 1.76 5.09 6.64
CA SER A 36 1.15 6.38 6.34
C SER A 36 1.19 7.30 7.55
N MET A 37 0.80 6.80 8.73
CA MET A 37 0.87 7.55 9.99
C MET A 37 2.30 7.91 10.37
N ASN A 38 3.23 6.95 10.29
CA ASN A 38 4.63 7.16 10.67
C ASN A 38 5.33 8.17 9.75
N ALA A 39 5.07 8.10 8.45
CA ALA A 39 5.65 8.99 7.44
C ALA A 39 4.89 10.32 7.29
N ARG A 40 3.71 10.46 7.93
CA ARG A 40 2.76 11.57 7.73
C ARG A 40 2.43 11.83 6.25
N LYS A 41 2.31 10.75 5.48
CA LYS A 41 1.96 10.77 4.05
C LYS A 41 0.60 10.13 3.82
N SER A 42 -0.02 10.43 2.69
CA SER A 42 -1.29 9.78 2.34
C SER A 42 -1.10 8.27 2.10
N MET A 43 -2.17 7.48 2.31
CA MET A 43 -2.19 6.05 2.00
C MET A 43 -1.78 5.75 0.55
N LYS A 44 -2.14 6.64 -0.39
CA LYS A 44 -1.77 6.52 -1.80
C LYS A 44 -0.25 6.65 -1.97
N GLU A 45 0.37 7.67 -1.39
CA GLU A 45 1.81 7.86 -1.52
C GLU A 45 2.61 6.70 -0.92
N ILE A 46 2.13 6.12 0.18
CA ILE A 46 2.75 4.91 0.74
C ILE A 46 2.55 3.71 -0.17
N ALA A 47 1.35 3.51 -0.70
CA ALA A 47 1.10 2.43 -1.64
C ALA A 47 1.98 2.55 -2.90
N ASP A 48 2.09 3.75 -3.46
CA ASP A 48 2.95 4.04 -4.61
C ASP A 48 4.43 3.82 -4.25
N ALA A 49 4.88 4.22 -3.05
CA ALA A 49 6.24 3.97 -2.58
C ALA A 49 6.54 2.47 -2.39
N ILE A 50 5.58 1.69 -1.91
CA ILE A 50 5.71 0.23 -1.76
C ILE A 50 5.84 -0.42 -3.15
N LEU A 51 5.01 -0.01 -4.11
CA LEU A 51 5.07 -0.51 -5.49
C LEU A 51 6.42 -0.15 -6.14
N LEU A 52 6.86 1.10 -5.98
CA LEU A 52 8.16 1.57 -6.49
C LEU A 52 9.33 0.79 -5.88
N ALA A 53 9.29 0.53 -4.57
CA ALA A 53 10.36 -0.17 -3.87
C ALA A 53 10.53 -1.64 -4.31
N HIS A 54 9.46 -2.28 -4.77
CA HIS A 54 9.49 -3.67 -5.24
C HIS A 54 9.56 -3.79 -6.78
N GLY A 55 9.73 -2.67 -7.48
CA GLY A 55 10.07 -2.65 -8.91
C GLY A 55 8.97 -3.17 -9.83
N VAL A 56 7.70 -2.92 -9.51
CA VAL A 56 6.53 -3.29 -10.34
C VAL A 56 5.84 -2.06 -10.92
#